data_AF-A0A2R4A3Q1-F1
#
_entry.id   AF-A0A2R4A3Q1-F1
#
_cell.length_a   1.000
_cell.length_b   1.000
_cell.length_c   1.000
_cell.angle_alpha   90.00
_cell.angle_beta   90.00
_cell.angle_gamma   90.00
#
_symmetry.space_group_name_H-M   'P 1'
#
loop_
_entity.id
_entity.type
_entity.pdbx_description
1 polymer ?
#
loop_
_entity_poly.entity_id
_entity_poly.type
_entity_poly.pdbx_seq_one_letter_code
_entity_poly.pdbx_strand_id
1 'polypeptide(L)'
;MEDRAKQMLMKFAFEPEWEARFEINSYGFRPGYSVADAKWSVARQLQGGLKYFLDADIDKCFDSIDHEYLLNKLETISMFNAQIRSWLKAGISNPRIKSLRGLFIKQNYSCPHCGLLDEIIELHHVLDNNLNRMEEICFVHGHCHDEIHSTDKFN
;
A
#
# COMPACT_ATOMS: atom_id res chain seq x y z
N MET A 1 16.94 4.55 6.24
CA MET A 1 16.93 4.58 4.75
C MET A 1 17.58 3.31 4.19
N GLU A 2 18.67 2.83 4.80
CA GLU A 2 19.38 1.60 4.44
C GLU A 2 18.49 0.34 4.37
N ASP A 3 17.65 0.08 5.38
CA ASP A 3 16.77 -1.11 5.35
C ASP A 3 15.79 -1.11 4.19
N ARG A 4 15.23 0.05 3.84
CA ARG A 4 14.34 0.18 2.68
C ARG A 4 15.09 -0.08 1.38
N ALA A 5 16.32 0.39 1.25
CA ALA A 5 17.14 0.12 0.07
C ALA A 5 17.45 -1.39 -0.06
N LYS A 6 17.79 -2.06 1.04
CA LYS A 6 18.02 -3.52 1.05
C LYS A 6 16.74 -4.31 0.72
N GLN A 7 15.60 -3.94 1.30
CA GLN A 7 14.30 -4.55 0.99
C GLN A 7 13.95 -4.38 -0.49
N MET A 8 14.22 -3.19 -1.05
CA MET A 8 13.92 -2.88 -2.44
C MET A 8 14.83 -3.65 -3.42
N LEU A 9 16.12 -3.75 -3.10
CA LEU A 9 17.04 -4.62 -3.84
C LEU A 9 16.57 -6.08 -3.83
N MET A 10 16.13 -6.57 -2.67
CA MET A 10 15.63 -7.93 -2.53
C MET A 10 14.35 -8.13 -3.34
N LYS A 11 13.41 -7.19 -3.29
CA LYS A 11 12.18 -7.24 -4.10
C LYS A 11 12.50 -7.35 -5.60
N PHE A 12 13.44 -6.57 -6.14
CA PHE A 12 13.84 -6.71 -7.55
C PHE A 12 14.46 -8.07 -7.91
N ALA A 13 15.12 -8.72 -6.94
CA ALA A 13 15.67 -10.06 -7.17
C ALA A 13 14.57 -11.14 -7.17
N PHE A 14 13.58 -11.05 -6.28
CA PHE A 14 12.53 -12.06 -6.13
C PHE A 14 11.34 -11.87 -7.09
N GLU A 15 10.99 -10.64 -7.46
CA GLU A 15 9.83 -10.35 -8.32
C GLU A 15 9.82 -11.20 -9.61
N PRO A 16 10.89 -11.27 -10.42
CA PRO A 16 10.85 -12.03 -11.68
C PRO A 16 10.59 -13.53 -11.49
N GLU A 17 11.17 -14.12 -10.44
CA GLU A 17 10.99 -15.53 -10.13
C GLU A 17 9.55 -15.83 -9.68
N TRP A 18 9.02 -15.00 -8.79
CA TRP A 18 7.68 -15.21 -8.24
C TRP A 18 6.58 -14.85 -9.25
N GLU A 19 6.80 -13.86 -10.13
CA GLU A 19 5.89 -13.59 -11.23
C GLU A 19 5.74 -14.78 -12.19
N ALA A 20 6.80 -15.57 -12.38
CA ALA A 20 6.72 -16.80 -13.18
C ALA A 20 5.94 -17.94 -12.47
N ARG A 21 5.79 -17.87 -11.13
CA ARG A 21 5.11 -18.87 -10.31
C ARG A 21 3.69 -18.47 -9.89
N PHE A 22 3.35 -17.19 -9.94
CA PHE A 22 2.04 -16.69 -9.49
C PHE A 22 0.89 -17.24 -10.33
N GLU A 23 -0.24 -17.45 -9.67
CA GLU A 23 -1.48 -17.87 -10.33
C GLU A 23 -2.05 -16.72 -11.20
N ILE A 24 -2.71 -17.09 -12.29
CA ILE A 24 -3.14 -16.16 -13.35
C ILE A 24 -4.22 -15.18 -12.85
N ASN A 25 -5.06 -15.60 -11.91
CA ASN A 25 -6.11 -14.79 -11.28
C ASN A 25 -5.66 -14.13 -9.96
N SER A 26 -4.35 -14.08 -9.69
CA SER A 26 -3.78 -13.26 -8.62
C SER A 26 -3.44 -11.87 -9.14
N TYR A 27 -3.99 -10.81 -8.55
CA TYR A 27 -3.81 -9.43 -9.05
C TYR A 27 -3.12 -8.48 -8.06
N GLY A 28 -3.21 -8.76 -6.75
CA GLY A 28 -2.74 -7.85 -5.71
C GLY A 28 -1.21 -7.78 -5.62
N PHE A 29 -0.68 -6.57 -5.42
CA PHE A 29 0.75 -6.31 -5.19
C PHE A 29 1.71 -6.76 -6.32
N ARG A 30 1.20 -7.00 -7.53
CA ARG A 30 1.98 -7.44 -8.70
C ARG A 30 2.29 -6.27 -9.65
N PRO A 31 3.50 -6.19 -10.21
CA PRO A 31 3.81 -5.21 -11.25
C PRO A 31 2.98 -5.48 -12.51
N GLY A 32 2.43 -4.42 -13.11
CA GLY A 32 1.66 -4.51 -14.36
C GLY A 32 0.20 -4.98 -14.20
N TYR A 33 -0.26 -5.23 -12.98
CA TYR A 33 -1.65 -5.53 -12.66
C TYR A 33 -2.28 -4.44 -11.80
N SER A 34 -3.59 -4.30 -11.92
CA SER A 34 -4.39 -3.32 -11.20
C SER A 34 -5.67 -3.93 -10.64
N VAL A 35 -6.32 -3.19 -9.73
CA VAL A 35 -7.66 -3.53 -9.22
C VAL A 35 -8.69 -3.62 -10.36
N ALA A 36 -8.50 -2.83 -11.43
CA ALA A 36 -9.38 -2.89 -12.59
C ALA A 36 -9.31 -4.27 -13.27
N ASP A 37 -8.12 -4.85 -13.42
CA ASP A 37 -7.94 -6.17 -14.03
C ASP A 37 -8.68 -7.27 -13.25
N ALA A 38 -8.60 -7.21 -11.92
CA ALA A 38 -9.35 -8.12 -11.03
C ALA A 38 -10.87 -7.99 -11.23
N LYS A 39 -11.39 -6.76 -11.26
CA LYS A 39 -12.82 -6.48 -11.52
C LYS A 39 -13.27 -7.02 -12.87
N TRP A 40 -12.47 -6.81 -13.91
CA TRP A 40 -12.75 -7.31 -15.26
C TRP A 40 -12.76 -8.84 -15.32
N SER A 41 -11.84 -9.51 -14.62
CA SER A 41 -11.81 -10.97 -14.53
C SER A 41 -13.08 -11.52 -13.88
N VAL A 42 -13.48 -10.95 -12.74
CA VAL A 42 -14.73 -11.32 -12.05
C VAL A 42 -15.95 -11.05 -12.94
N ALA A 43 -16.05 -9.87 -13.54
CA ALA A 43 -17.17 -9.50 -14.42
C ALA A 43 -17.31 -10.45 -15.61
N ARG A 44 -16.20 -10.86 -16.22
CA ARG A 44 -16.19 -11.87 -17.29
C ARG A 44 -16.67 -13.22 -16.77
N GLN A 45 -16.19 -13.63 -15.60
CA GLN A 45 -16.63 -14.88 -14.97
C GLN A 45 -18.09 -14.86 -14.57
N LEU A 46 -18.75 -13.71 -14.42
CA LEU A 46 -20.18 -13.61 -14.12
C LEU A 46 -21.09 -13.71 -15.36
N GLN A 47 -20.54 -13.67 -16.57
CA GLN A 47 -21.34 -13.82 -17.79
C GLN A 47 -21.97 -15.22 -17.90
N GLY A 48 -23.17 -15.30 -18.46
CA GLY A 48 -23.83 -16.58 -18.81
C GLY A 48 -24.84 -17.15 -17.80
N GLY A 49 -25.26 -16.37 -16.80
CA GLY A 49 -26.38 -16.75 -15.92
C GLY A 49 -26.12 -16.48 -14.44
N LEU A 50 -27.05 -16.94 -13.58
CA LEU A 50 -26.94 -16.82 -12.12
C LEU A 50 -25.78 -17.66 -11.59
N LYS A 51 -24.87 -17.03 -10.83
CA LYS A 51 -23.73 -17.68 -10.17
C LYS A 51 -23.71 -17.32 -8.69
N TYR A 52 -23.15 -18.20 -7.89
CA TYR A 52 -22.90 -17.96 -6.47
C TYR A 52 -21.45 -17.52 -6.29
N PHE A 53 -21.22 -16.55 -5.40
CA PHE A 53 -19.88 -16.09 -5.05
C PHE A 53 -19.58 -16.42 -3.58
N LEU A 54 -18.33 -16.72 -3.30
CA LEU A 54 -17.81 -16.83 -1.95
C LEU A 54 -17.04 -15.54 -1.65
N ASP A 55 -17.53 -14.75 -0.71
CA ASP A 55 -16.76 -13.66 -0.12
C ASP A 55 -15.88 -14.24 0.98
N ALA A 56 -14.57 -14.07 0.87
CA ALA A 56 -13.62 -14.56 1.86
C ALA A 56 -12.50 -13.55 2.03
N ASP A 57 -12.24 -13.20 3.29
CA ASP A 57 -11.14 -12.34 3.70
C ASP A 57 -10.39 -12.99 4.87
N ILE A 58 -9.09 -12.71 4.97
CA ILE A 58 -8.22 -13.23 6.03
C ILE A 58 -8.01 -12.15 7.08
N ASP A 59 -8.63 -12.32 8.26
CA ASP A 59 -8.48 -11.37 9.36
C ASP A 59 -7.00 -11.23 9.76
N LYS A 60 -6.55 -9.99 9.89
CA LYS A 60 -5.18 -9.62 10.30
C LYS A 60 -4.08 -10.36 9.55
N CYS A 61 -4.26 -10.61 8.24
CA CYS A 61 -3.34 -11.37 7.40
C CYS A 61 -1.85 -11.11 7.71
N PHE A 62 -1.39 -9.85 7.69
CA PHE A 62 0.03 -9.54 7.94
C PHE A 62 0.51 -9.74 9.39
N ASP A 63 -0.38 -9.65 10.38
CA ASP A 63 -0.03 -9.85 11.79
C ASP A 63 -0.01 -11.34 12.16
N SER A 64 -0.75 -12.18 11.43
CA SER A 64 -0.95 -13.61 11.73
C SER A 64 -0.20 -14.58 10.80
N ILE A 65 0.59 -14.09 9.85
CA ILE A 65 1.38 -14.97 8.96
C ILE A 65 2.46 -15.73 9.76
N ASP A 66 2.50 -17.05 9.58
CA ASP A 66 3.55 -17.89 10.13
C ASP A 66 4.90 -17.60 9.43
N HIS A 67 5.84 -17.05 10.21
CA HIS A 67 7.17 -16.68 9.73
C HIS A 67 8.02 -17.89 9.32
N GLU A 68 7.91 -19.04 10.00
CA GLU A 68 8.67 -20.23 9.64
C GLU A 68 8.14 -20.82 8.33
N TYR A 69 6.82 -20.89 8.19
CA TYR A 69 6.19 -21.33 6.95
C TYR A 69 6.61 -20.45 5.77
N LEU A 70 6.57 -19.13 5.94
CA LEU A 70 6.97 -18.18 4.90
C LEU A 70 8.45 -18.36 4.48
N LEU A 71 9.37 -18.45 5.44
CA LEU A 71 10.80 -18.60 5.16
C LEU A 71 11.12 -19.94 4.48
N ASN A 72 10.45 -21.02 4.88
CA ASN A 72 10.58 -22.31 4.22
C ASN A 72 10.05 -22.28 2.80
N LYS A 73 8.94 -21.55 2.55
CA LYS A 73 8.32 -21.42 1.23
C LYS A 73 9.16 -20.62 0.24
N LEU A 74 9.98 -19.69 0.72
CA LEU A 74 10.86 -18.87 -0.12
C LEU A 74 12.03 -19.65 -0.71
N GLU A 75 12.39 -20.82 -0.15
CA GLU A 75 13.44 -21.73 -0.65
C GLU A 75 14.76 -21.01 -1.01
N THR A 76 15.12 -19.99 -0.24
CA THR A 76 16.27 -19.13 -0.53
C THR A 76 17.51 -19.47 0.30
N ILE A 77 18.64 -18.81 0.01
CA ILE A 77 19.90 -19.01 0.73
C ILE A 77 19.82 -18.56 2.18
N SER A 78 20.61 -19.19 3.05
CA SER A 78 20.61 -18.95 4.50
C SER A 78 20.80 -17.48 4.88
N MET A 79 21.65 -16.75 4.14
CA MET A 79 21.88 -15.32 4.32
C MET A 79 20.61 -14.49 4.13
N PHE A 80 19.85 -14.77 3.07
CA PHE A 80 18.60 -14.08 2.77
C PHE A 80 17.51 -14.44 3.78
N ASN A 81 17.41 -15.71 4.17
CA ASN A 81 16.49 -16.15 5.21
C ASN A 81 16.75 -15.46 6.56
N ALA A 82 18.02 -15.33 6.97
CA ALA A 82 18.37 -14.61 8.20
C ALA A 82 17.95 -13.14 8.15
N GLN A 83 18.17 -12.47 7.00
CA GLN A 83 17.81 -11.06 6.83
C GLN A 83 16.29 -10.85 6.81
N ILE A 84 15.54 -11.66 6.06
CA ILE A 84 14.07 -11.59 6.02
C ILE A 84 13.49 -11.84 7.40
N ARG A 85 14.00 -12.86 8.11
CA ARG A 85 13.58 -13.16 9.49
C ARG A 85 13.77 -11.97 10.42
N SER A 86 14.86 -11.22 10.27
CA SER A 86 15.09 -9.99 11.04
C SER A 86 14.03 -8.93 10.74
N TRP A 87 13.66 -8.74 9.48
CA TRP A 87 12.63 -7.77 9.10
C TRP A 87 11.24 -8.19 9.56
N LEU A 88 10.87 -9.48 9.44
CA LEU A 88 9.60 -10.01 9.92
C LEU A 88 9.44 -9.79 11.44
N LYS A 89 10.50 -10.00 12.22
CA LYS A 89 10.49 -9.75 13.68
C LYS A 89 10.41 -8.27 14.04
N ALA A 90 11.03 -7.40 13.25
CA ALA A 90 10.97 -5.95 13.48
C ALA A 90 9.54 -5.39 13.25
N GLY A 91 8.73 -6.10 12.46
CA GLY A 91 7.37 -5.71 12.11
C GLY A 91 7.30 -4.46 11.23
N ILE A 92 6.09 -4.14 10.76
CA ILE A 92 5.84 -2.90 10.01
C ILE A 92 5.72 -1.75 11.01
N SER A 93 6.85 -1.27 11.52
CA SER A 93 6.90 -0.01 12.26
C SER A 93 7.18 1.12 11.28
N ASN A 94 6.13 1.62 10.61
CA ASN A 94 6.24 2.93 9.97
C ASN A 94 5.83 3.99 11.01
N PRO A 95 6.77 4.67 11.69
CA PRO A 95 6.43 5.74 12.63
C PRO A 95 5.64 6.87 11.95
N ARG A 96 5.76 7.04 10.61
CA ARG A 96 4.90 7.97 9.86
C ARG A 96 3.45 7.47 9.79
N ILE A 97 3.18 6.18 9.61
CA ILE A 97 1.79 5.67 9.52
C ILE A 97 1.10 5.71 10.89
N LYS A 98 1.82 5.45 11.99
CA LYS A 98 1.25 5.54 13.34
C LYS A 98 0.77 6.96 13.70
N SER A 99 1.54 8.00 13.36
CA SER A 99 1.14 9.39 13.59
C SER A 99 0.03 9.86 12.64
N LEU A 100 -0.01 9.31 11.43
CA LEU A 100 -0.95 9.72 10.39
C LEU A 100 -2.34 9.07 10.52
N ARG A 101 -2.46 7.93 11.21
CA ARG A 101 -3.77 7.31 11.49
C ARG A 101 -4.69 8.23 12.29
N GLY A 102 -4.14 8.98 13.25
CA GLY A 102 -4.90 9.98 13.99
C GLY A 102 -5.39 11.14 13.10
N LEU A 103 -4.62 11.48 12.07
CA LEU A 103 -4.97 12.53 11.13
C LEU A 103 -6.11 12.09 10.19
N PHE A 104 -6.08 10.86 9.68
CA PHE A 104 -7.20 10.28 8.92
C PHE A 104 -8.52 10.27 9.69
N ILE A 105 -8.47 9.92 10.98
CA ILE A 105 -9.65 9.93 11.85
C ILE A 105 -10.20 11.36 12.00
N LYS A 106 -9.32 12.36 12.20
CA LYS A 106 -9.72 13.78 12.28
C LYS A 106 -10.36 14.28 10.98
N GLN A 107 -9.88 13.82 9.82
CA GLN A 107 -10.40 14.19 8.50
C GLN A 107 -11.61 13.34 8.08
N ASN A 108 -12.14 12.50 8.97
CA ASN A 108 -13.22 11.56 8.68
C ASN A 108 -12.96 10.72 7.42
N TYR A 109 -11.69 10.35 7.20
CA TYR A 109 -11.21 9.62 6.03
C TYR A 109 -11.45 10.33 4.68
N SER A 110 -11.83 11.60 4.68
CA SER A 110 -12.14 12.36 3.46
C SER A 110 -11.07 13.40 3.14
N CYS A 111 -10.81 13.63 1.85
CA CYS A 111 -10.03 14.77 1.41
C CYS A 111 -10.81 16.07 1.72
N PRO A 112 -10.25 17.06 2.43
CA PRO A 112 -10.93 18.29 2.78
C PRO A 112 -11.12 19.23 1.58
N HIS A 113 -10.36 19.02 0.49
CA HIS A 113 -10.46 19.81 -0.73
C HIS A 113 -11.64 19.37 -1.60
N CYS A 114 -11.78 18.06 -1.87
CA CYS A 114 -12.80 17.54 -2.78
C CYS A 114 -13.90 16.68 -2.11
N GLY A 115 -13.73 16.30 -0.84
CA GLY A 115 -14.67 15.48 -0.08
C GLY A 115 -14.65 13.98 -0.38
N LEU A 116 -13.78 13.50 -1.28
CA LEU A 116 -13.77 12.10 -1.71
C LEU A 116 -12.83 11.22 -0.85
N LEU A 117 -13.19 9.94 -0.79
CA LEU A 117 -12.34 8.83 -0.33
C LEU A 117 -11.60 8.28 -1.56
N ASP A 118 -10.27 8.34 -1.58
CA ASP A 118 -9.46 7.75 -2.67
C ASP A 118 -8.15 7.18 -2.13
N GLU A 119 -7.52 6.29 -2.90
CA GLU A 119 -6.37 5.48 -2.51
C GLU A 119 -5.04 6.24 -2.59
N ILE A 120 -4.93 7.28 -3.44
CA ILE A 120 -3.70 8.06 -3.60
C ILE A 120 -3.83 9.39 -2.85
N ILE A 121 -3.15 9.46 -1.71
CA ILE A 121 -3.28 10.55 -0.76
C ILE A 121 -1.88 11.11 -0.45
N GLU A 122 -1.71 12.41 -0.64
CA GLU A 122 -0.50 13.17 -0.38
C GLU A 122 -0.64 14.01 0.89
N LEU A 123 0.50 14.35 1.50
CA LEU A 123 0.56 15.23 2.66
C LEU A 123 0.72 16.68 2.19
N HIS A 124 -0.17 17.55 2.65
CA HIS A 124 -0.17 18.97 2.33
C HIS A 124 -0.03 19.82 3.60
N HIS A 125 0.73 20.90 3.53
CA HIS A 125 0.86 21.89 4.61
C HIS A 125 -0.22 22.95 4.44
N VAL A 126 -1.06 23.14 5.47
CA VAL A 126 -2.22 24.05 5.43
C VAL A 126 -1.82 25.53 5.40
N LEU A 127 -0.59 25.86 5.80
CA LEU A 127 -0.03 27.21 5.75
C LEU A 127 1.41 27.15 5.19
N ASP A 128 1.69 28.02 4.22
CA ASP A 128 3.02 28.26 3.61
C ASP A 128 4.02 28.96 4.56
N ASN A 129 3.92 28.68 5.87
CA ASN A 129 4.93 29.09 6.81
C ASN A 129 5.95 27.97 6.90
N ASN A 130 7.23 28.30 6.67
CA ASN A 130 8.41 27.41 6.79
C ASN A 130 8.64 26.81 8.20
N LEU A 131 7.60 26.65 9.01
CA LEU A 131 7.59 26.07 10.33
C LEU A 131 6.96 24.68 10.23
N ASN A 132 7.81 23.65 10.31
CA ASN A 132 7.46 22.23 10.35
C ASN A 132 6.64 21.85 11.61
N ARG A 133 5.44 22.40 11.78
CA ARG A 133 4.51 21.99 12.84
C ARG A 133 3.62 20.88 12.29
N MET A 134 3.75 19.68 12.87
CA MET A 134 2.92 18.52 12.51
C MET A 134 1.41 18.73 12.72
N GLU A 135 1.01 19.82 13.37
CA GLU A 135 -0.38 20.19 13.66
C GLU A 135 -1.08 20.89 12.47
N GLU A 136 -0.33 21.30 11.45
CA GLU A 136 -0.83 22.06 10.29
C GLU A 136 -0.73 21.25 8.99
N ILE A 137 -0.81 19.92 9.08
CA ILE A 137 -0.71 19.01 7.92
C ILE A 137 -2.07 18.34 7.70
N CYS A 138 -2.52 18.28 6.46
CA CYS A 138 -3.72 17.56 6.05
C CYS A 138 -3.42 16.59 4.91
N PHE A 139 -4.25 15.56 4.77
CA PHE A 139 -4.25 14.68 3.62
C PHE A 139 -5.13 15.22 2.49
N VAL A 140 -4.59 15.27 1.28
CA VAL A 140 -5.31 15.64 0.05
C VAL A 140 -4.94 14.66 -1.07
N HIS A 141 -5.77 14.53 -2.10
CA HIS A 141 -5.38 13.75 -3.29
C HIS A 141 -4.26 14.45 -4.06
N GLY A 142 -3.44 13.70 -4.80
CA GLY A 142 -2.36 14.30 -5.61
C GLY A 142 -2.87 15.39 -6.57
N HIS A 143 -4.01 15.17 -7.23
CA HIS A 143 -4.62 16.19 -8.07
C HIS A 143 -5.09 17.43 -7.28
N CYS A 144 -5.68 17.23 -6.10
CA CYS A 144 -6.08 18.34 -5.23
C CYS A 144 -4.87 19.11 -4.69
N HIS A 145 -3.78 18.41 -4.41
CA HIS A 145 -2.51 19.01 -3.99
C HIS A 145 -1.98 19.95 -5.07
N ASP A 146 -1.95 19.50 -6.33
CA ASP A 146 -1.54 20.31 -7.46
C ASP A 146 -2.46 21.51 -7.69
N GLU A 147 -3.77 21.33 -7.52
CA GLU A 147 -4.75 22.43 -7.62
C GLU A 147 -4.49 23.52 -6.57
N ILE A 148 -4.31 23.14 -5.30
CA ILE A 148 -4.02 24.09 -4.22
C ILE A 148 -2.76 24.91 -4.55
N HIS A 149 -1.65 24.24 -4.91
CA HIS A 149 -0.38 24.91 -5.27
C HIS A 149 -0.44 25.70 -6.59
N SER A 150 -1.41 25.41 -7.45
CA SER A 150 -1.66 26.20 -8.66
C SER A 150 -2.42 27.49 -8.36
N THR A 151 -3.30 27.48 -7.34
CA THR A 151 -4.13 28.64 -6.94
C THR A 151 -3.38 29.65 -6.07
N ASP A 152 -2.40 29.22 -5.28
CA ASP A 152 -1.57 30.11 -4.44
C ASP A 152 -0.57 30.98 -5.22
N LYS A 153 -0.39 30.72 -6.53
CA LYS A 153 0.50 31.51 -7.40
C LYS A 153 -0.11 32.83 -7.91
N PHE A 154 -1.36 33.14 -7.56
CA PHE A 154 -2.10 34.28 -8.10
C PHE A 154 -2.69 35.26 -7.07
N ASN A 155 -2.26 35.21 -5.80
CA ASN A 155 -2.60 36.23 -4.79
C ASN A 155 -1.35 36.93 -4.26
#